data_AF-A0A8J6QRZ6-F1
#
_entry.id   AF-A0A8J6QRZ6-F1
#
_cell.length_a   1.000
_cell.length_b   1.000
_cell.length_c   1.000
_cell.angle_alpha   90.00
_cell.angle_beta   90.00
_cell.angle_gamma   90.00
#
_symmetry.space_group_name_H-M   'P 1'
#
loop_
_entity.id
_entity.type
_entity.pdbx_description
1 polymer ?
#
loop_
_entity_poly.entity_id
_entity_poly.type
_entity_poly.pdbx_seq_one_letter_code
_entity_poly.pdbx_strand_id
1 'polypeptide(L)'
;MSAHPPAIAALGYVAASLTTLSFIPQAIKTLRTGDTRGISLRLYALFTAGIALWGVYGLLTGDGPLIVANAITLVAAGLILDRKWRAWWAERQADQRLRGGRPLP
;
A
#
# COMPACT_ATOMS: atom_id res chain seq x y z
N MET A 1 9.02 -27.73 -12.28
CA MET A 1 8.61 -27.18 -10.96
C MET A 1 8.99 -28.19 -9.89
N SER A 2 10.17 -28.06 -9.29
CA SER A 2 10.53 -28.85 -8.11
C SER A 2 9.65 -28.36 -6.95
N ALA A 3 8.80 -29.24 -6.39
CA ALA A 3 8.07 -28.91 -5.17
C ALA A 3 9.07 -28.51 -4.09
N HIS A 4 8.96 -27.29 -3.57
CA HIS A 4 9.81 -26.85 -2.47
C HIS A 4 9.58 -27.77 -1.26
N PRO A 5 10.63 -28.09 -0.47
CA PRO A 5 10.45 -28.81 0.77
C PRO A 5 9.34 -28.16 1.61
N PRO A 6 8.48 -28.93 2.29
CA PRO A 6 7.34 -28.40 3.04
C PRO A 6 7.73 -27.33 4.07
N ALA A 7 8.96 -27.40 4.61
CA ALA A 7 9.52 -26.39 5.50
C ALA A 7 9.65 -24.99 4.85
N ILE A 8 10.06 -24.91 3.57
CA ILE A 8 10.20 -23.63 2.85
C ILE A 8 8.82 -23.01 2.61
N ALA A 9 7.84 -23.82 2.22
CA ALA A 9 6.46 -23.35 2.03
C ALA A 9 5.88 -22.80 3.35
N ALA A 10 6.05 -23.53 4.46
CA ALA A 10 5.62 -23.09 5.78
C ALA A 10 6.29 -21.76 6.19
N LEU A 11 7.60 -21.61 5.96
CA LEU A 11 8.31 -20.37 6.22
C LEU A 11 7.73 -19.20 5.41
N GLY A 12 7.43 -19.42 4.13
CA GLY A 12 6.79 -18.42 3.26
C GLY A 12 5.44 -17.95 3.79
N TYR A 13 4.57 -18.89 4.19
CA TYR A 13 3.27 -18.55 4.78
C TYR A 13 3.38 -17.83 6.13
N VAL A 14 4.33 -18.22 6.99
CA VAL A 14 4.56 -17.53 8.27
C VAL A 14 5.09 -16.12 8.03
N ALA A 15 6.06 -15.94 7.14
CA ALA A 15 6.59 -14.62 6.79
C ALA A 15 5.51 -13.71 6.18
N ALA A 16 4.71 -14.24 5.24
CA ALA A 16 3.57 -13.55 4.65
C ALA A 16 2.53 -13.13 5.70
N SER A 17 2.23 -14.02 6.65
CA SER A 17 1.27 -13.76 7.73
C SER A 17 1.77 -12.68 8.68
N LEU A 18 3.02 -12.79 9.16
CA LEU A 18 3.61 -11.83 10.09
C LEU A 18 3.69 -10.43 9.48
N THR A 19 4.15 -10.32 8.23
CA THR A 19 4.23 -9.03 7.53
C THR A 19 2.86 -8.41 7.32
N THR A 20 1.88 -9.18 6.82
CA THR A 20 0.50 -8.71 6.63
C THR A 20 -0.14 -8.27 7.95
N LEU A 21 -0.03 -9.09 9.01
CA LEU A 21 -0.59 -8.78 10.33
C LEU A 21 0.10 -7.60 11.02
N SER A 22 1.37 -7.32 10.71
CA SER A 22 2.05 -6.12 11.21
C SER A 22 1.52 -4.83 10.56
N PHE A 23 1.12 -4.90 9.29
CA PHE A 23 0.69 -3.74 8.51
C PHE A 23 -0.80 -3.41 8.71
N ILE A 24 -1.66 -4.43 8.76
CA ILE A 24 -3.12 -4.24 8.81
C ILE A 24 -3.61 -3.38 9.99
N PRO A 25 -3.20 -3.60 11.25
CA PRO A 25 -3.69 -2.81 12.38
C PRO A 25 -3.39 -1.32 12.22
N GLN A 26 -2.19 -1.00 11.73
CA GLN A 26 -1.78 0.37 11.46
C GLN A 26 -2.57 0.97 10.28
N ALA A 27 -2.79 0.19 9.22
CA ALA A 27 -3.59 0.62 8.08
C ALA A 27 -5.04 0.93 8.50
N ILE A 28 -5.66 0.05 9.29
CA ILE A 28 -7.00 0.27 9.86
C ILE A 28 -7.02 1.53 10.71
N LYS A 29 -6.01 1.76 11.57
CA LYS A 29 -5.93 2.97 12.38
C LYS A 29 -5.90 4.22 11.51
N THR A 30 -5.05 4.28 10.49
CA THR A 30 -4.98 5.41 9.54
C THR A 30 -6.31 5.61 8.79
N LEU A 31 -6.97 4.52 8.37
CA LEU A 31 -8.27 4.58 7.71
C LEU A 31 -9.43 4.91 8.66
N ARG A 32 -9.27 4.75 9.98
CA ARG A 32 -10.28 5.19 10.95
C ARG A 32 -10.07 6.64 11.36
N THR A 33 -8.84 7.05 11.64
CA THR A 33 -8.55 8.42 12.08
C THR A 33 -8.50 9.43 10.94
N GLY A 34 -8.23 8.98 9.71
CA GLY A 34 -7.99 9.86 8.57
C GLY A 34 -6.68 10.64 8.64
N ASP A 35 -5.87 10.43 9.67
CA ASP A 35 -4.61 11.16 9.85
C ASP A 35 -3.52 10.62 8.91
N THR A 36 -3.29 11.36 7.83
CA THR A 36 -2.27 11.06 6.82
C THR A 36 -1.16 12.12 6.79
N ARG A 37 -1.09 13.01 7.79
CA ARG A 37 -0.14 14.14 7.80
C ARG A 37 1.32 13.66 7.80
N GLY A 38 1.62 12.61 8.58
CA GLY A 38 2.94 11.99 8.62
C GLY A 38 3.29 11.10 7.42
N ILE A 39 2.36 10.90 6.48
CA ILE A 39 2.57 10.01 5.33
C ILE A 39 3.03 10.84 4.12
N SER A 40 4.21 10.50 3.59
CA SER A 40 4.69 11.07 2.33
C SER A 40 3.93 10.48 1.14
N LEU A 41 3.29 11.33 0.34
CA LEU A 41 2.54 10.91 -0.86
C LEU A 41 3.42 10.15 -1.86
N ARG A 42 4.64 10.64 -2.11
CA ARG A 42 5.60 10.02 -3.04
C ARG A 42 6.03 8.63 -2.57
N LEU A 43 6.35 8.50 -1.29
CA LEU A 43 6.73 7.23 -0.69
C LEU A 43 5.60 6.21 -0.82
N TYR A 44 4.37 6.62 -0.48
CA TYR A 44 3.23 5.73 -0.50
C TYR A 44 2.80 5.33 -1.91
N ALA A 45 2.96 6.23 -2.89
CA ALA A 45 2.75 5.91 -4.31
C ALA A 45 3.75 4.84 -4.80
N LEU A 46 5.05 5.03 -4.51
CA LEU A 46 6.08 4.05 -4.86
C LEU A 46 5.86 2.70 -4.15
N PHE A 47 5.53 2.74 -2.86
CA PHE A 47 5.20 1.54 -2.08
C PHE A 47 4.02 0.77 -2.70
N THR A 48 2.92 1.46 -3.01
CA THR A 48 1.73 0.85 -3.61
C THR A 48 2.03 0.25 -4.98
N ALA A 49 2.80 0.95 -5.83
CA ALA A 49 3.24 0.44 -7.11
C ALA A 49 4.15 -0.79 -6.96
N GLY A 50 5.08 -0.78 -6.01
CA GLY A 50 5.95 -1.91 -5.71
C GLY A 50 5.18 -3.15 -5.28
N ILE A 51 4.21 -3.01 -4.38
CA ILE A 51 3.33 -4.11 -3.95
C ILE A 51 2.51 -4.67 -5.12
N ALA A 52 2.01 -3.81 -6.00
CA ALA A 52 1.31 -4.26 -7.22
C ALA A 52 2.23 -5.09 -8.13
N LEU A 53 3.46 -4.63 -8.37
CA LEU A 53 4.45 -5.35 -9.17
C LEU A 53 4.85 -6.68 -8.52
N TRP A 54 5.02 -6.72 -7.19
CA TRP A 54 5.26 -7.97 -6.46
C TRP A 54 4.09 -8.95 -6.55
N GLY A 55 2.85 -8.46 -6.54
CA GLY A 55 1.67 -9.28 -6.78
C GLY A 55 1.65 -9.88 -8.18
N VAL A 56 1.95 -9.08 -9.21
CA VAL A 56 2.09 -9.56 -10.60
C VAL A 56 3.20 -10.59 -10.71
N TYR A 57 4.37 -10.33 -10.09
CA TYR A 57 5.47 -11.29 -10.05
C TYR A 57 5.03 -12.61 -9.40
N GLY A 58 4.32 -12.57 -8.26
CA GLY A 58 3.80 -13.77 -7.61
C GLY A 58 2.85 -14.58 -8.50
N LEU A 59 1.97 -13.90 -9.26
CA LEU A 59 1.10 -14.56 -10.24
C LEU A 59 1.90 -15.25 -11.35
N LEU A 60 2.94 -14.60 -11.86
CA LEU A 60 3.79 -15.14 -12.92
C LEU A 60 4.67 -16.31 -12.45
N THR A 61 5.03 -16.35 -11.16
CA THR A 61 5.85 -17.42 -10.56
C THR A 61 5.03 -18.53 -9.89
N GLY A 62 3.72 -18.35 -9.71
CA GLY A 62 2.87 -19.28 -8.99
C GLY A 62 3.10 -19.31 -7.48
N ASP A 63 3.63 -18.23 -6.89
CA ASP A 63 3.91 -18.12 -5.46
C ASP A 63 2.66 -17.68 -4.67
N GLY A 64 1.93 -18.66 -4.14
CA GLY A 64 0.71 -18.44 -3.35
C GLY A 64 0.86 -17.47 -2.18
N PRO A 65 1.80 -17.68 -1.24
CA PRO A 65 2.06 -16.74 -0.14
C PRO A 65 2.28 -15.30 -0.60
N LEU A 66 3.09 -15.11 -1.65
CA LEU A 66 3.40 -13.79 -2.17
C LEU A 66 2.18 -13.13 -2.82
N ILE A 67 1.37 -13.88 -3.57
CA ILE A 67 0.11 -13.41 -4.16
C ILE A 67 -0.83 -12.92 -3.06
N VAL A 68 -1.10 -13.76 -2.05
CA VAL A 68 -2.06 -13.47 -0.99
C VAL A 68 -1.62 -12.26 -0.16
N ALA A 69 -0.35 -12.22 0.27
CA ALA A 69 0.17 -11.12 1.08
C ALA A 69 0.12 -9.77 0.33
N ASN A 70 0.55 -9.74 -0.94
CA ASN A 70 0.54 -8.51 -1.72
C ASN A 70 -0.87 -8.07 -2.10
N ALA A 71 -1.81 -8.99 -2.37
CA ALA A 71 -3.19 -8.63 -2.66
C ALA A 71 -3.85 -7.90 -1.47
N ILE A 72 -3.70 -8.45 -0.26
CA ILE A 72 -4.23 -7.82 0.96
C ILE A 72 -3.57 -6.47 1.22
N THR A 73 -2.24 -6.41 1.10
CA THR A 73 -1.47 -5.18 1.29
C THR A 73 -1.83 -4.12 0.26
N LEU A 74 -2.07 -4.50 -0.99
CA LEU A 74 -2.41 -3.57 -2.09
C LEU A 74 -3.74 -2.86 -1.84
N VAL A 75 -4.76 -3.58 -1.37
CA VAL A 75 -6.06 -2.99 -1.02
C VAL A 75 -5.88 -1.96 0.09
N ALA A 76 -5.20 -2.32 1.18
CA ALA A 76 -4.97 -1.41 2.30
C ALA A 76 -4.13 -0.19 1.89
N ALA A 77 -3.04 -0.40 1.13
CA ALA A 77 -2.16 0.65 0.66
C ALA A 77 -2.87 1.60 -0.31
N GLY A 78 -3.67 1.07 -1.24
CA GLY A 78 -4.45 1.85 -2.20
C GLY A 78 -5.47 2.78 -1.52
N LEU A 79 -6.18 2.28 -0.49
CA LEU A 79 -7.12 3.10 0.28
C LEU A 79 -6.42 4.24 1.03
N ILE A 80 -5.25 4.00 1.60
CA ILE A 80 -4.46 5.04 2.29
C ILE A 80 -3.89 6.04 1.29
N LEU A 81 -3.42 5.57 0.13
CA LEU A 81 -2.92 6.42 -0.95
C LEU A 81 -4.02 7.34 -1.48
N ASP A 82 -5.23 6.84 -1.73
CA ASP A 82 -6.39 7.65 -2.15
C ASP A 82 -6.69 8.76 -1.13
N ARG A 83 -6.72 8.43 0.16
CA ARG A 83 -6.92 9.43 1.21
C ARG A 83 -5.81 10.47 1.25
N LYS A 84 -4.55 10.04 1.18
CA LYS A 84 -3.42 10.97 1.17
C LYS A 84 -3.45 11.87 -0.07
N TRP A 85 -3.80 11.31 -1.22
CA TRP A 85 -3.95 12.06 -2.46
C TRP A 85 -5.02 13.14 -2.33
N ARG A 86 -6.20 12.82 -1.81
CA ARG A 86 -7.28 13.79 -1.57
C ARG A 86 -6.87 14.89 -0.59
N ALA A 87 -6.24 14.53 0.53
CA ALA A 87 -5.77 15.49 1.53
C ALA A 87 -4.74 16.46 0.93
N TRP A 88 -3.74 15.91 0.23
CA TRP A 88 -2.73 16.69 -0.48
C TRP A 88 -3.34 17.61 -1.54
N TRP A 89 -4.39 17.15 -2.24
CA TRP A 89 -5.01 17.98 -3.27
C TRP A 89 -5.73 19.18 -2.67
N ALA A 90 -6.44 18.97 -1.56
CA ALA A 90 -7.11 20.04 -0.82
C ALA A 90 -6.11 21.07 -0.28
N GLU A 91 -4.98 20.64 0.28
CA GLU A 91 -3.90 21.51 0.76
C GLU A 91 -3.36 22.41 -0.38
N ARG A 92 -3.11 21.85 -1.57
CA ARG A 92 -2.62 22.66 -2.70
C ARG A 92 -3.63 23.66 -3.24
N GLN A 93 -4.92 23.34 -3.24
CA GLN A 93 -5.95 24.29 -3.64
C GLN A 93 -6.04 25.46 -2.64
N ALA A 94 -5.94 25.17 -1.34
CA ALA A 94 -5.91 26.21 -0.31
C ALA A 94 -4.69 27.13 -0.47
N ASP A 95 -3.50 26.55 -0.68
CA ASP A 95 -2.27 27.31 -0.92
C ASP A 95 -2.36 28.20 -2.18
N GLN A 96 -2.96 27.71 -3.26
CA GLN A 96 -3.15 28.50 -4.49
C GLN A 96 -4.12 29.67 -4.27
N ARG A 97 -5.21 29.46 -3.53
CA ARG A 97 -6.17 30.53 -3.17
C ARG A 97 -5.50 31.61 -2.32
N LEU A 98 -4.69 31.23 -1.35
CA LEU A 98 -3.94 32.18 -0.50
C LEU A 98 -2.89 32.95 -1.31
N ARG A 99 -2.30 32.33 -2.34
CA ARG A 99 -1.31 32.96 -3.23
C ARG A 99 -1.92 33.79 -4.38
N GLY A 100 -3.26 33.94 -4.44
CA GLY A 100 -3.94 34.71 -5.48
C GLY A 100 -3.88 34.10 -6.89
N GLY A 101 -3.47 32.83 -7.02
CA GLY A 101 -3.38 32.14 -8.31
C GLY A 101 -4.74 31.60 -8.75
N ARG A 102 -5.08 31.75 -10.03
CA ARG A 102 -6.27 31.10 -10.64
C ARG A 102 -6.22 29.58 -10.40
N PRO A 103 -7.34 28.90 -10.10
CA PRO A 103 -7.37 27.44 -9.94
C PRO A 103 -6.94 26.74 -11.24
N LEU A 104 -6.16 25.67 -11.11
CA LEU A 104 -5.81 24.81 -12.26
C LEU A 104 -7.07 24.09 -12.79
N PRO A 105 -7.23 23.99 -14.13
CA PRO A 105 -8.38 23.32 -14.75
C PRO A 105 -8.45 21.82 -14.42
#